data_AF-A0A6N6L3L2-F1
#
_entry.id   AF-A0A6N6L3L2-F1
#
_cell.length_a   1.000
_cell.length_b   1.000
_cell.length_c   1.000
_cell.angle_alpha   90.00
_cell.angle_beta   90.00
_cell.angle_gamma   90.00
#
_symmetry.space_group_name_H-M   'P 1'
#
loop_
_entity.id
_entity.type
_entity.pdbx_description
1 polymer ?
#
loop_
_entity_poly.entity_id
_entity_poly.type
_entity_poly.pdbx_seq_one_letter_code
_entity_poly.pdbx_strand_id
1 'polypeptide(L)'
;MTKITPHLLNDTLNIVALAREAARVRGNQVQAERFAPVEEGLRHIVAGSRQTDANAPVTGVLAQNDFQTLMSLTVSEDSGGESSQSAAERNQVIQAMAAGGMNDMQIAKQMGMTRDEIRIVLRVGSQS
;
A
#
# COMPACT_ATOMS: atom_id res chain seq x y z
N MET A 1 -33.40 6.58 -1.10
CA MET A 1 -32.28 5.72 -1.57
C MET A 1 -31.00 6.26 -0.97
N THR A 2 -30.46 5.59 0.04
CA THR A 2 -29.20 5.93 0.71
C THR A 2 -28.05 5.72 -0.28
N LYS A 3 -27.52 6.83 -0.82
CA LYS A 3 -26.32 6.81 -1.66
C LYS A 3 -25.17 6.32 -0.79
N ILE A 4 -24.74 5.07 -0.97
CA ILE A 4 -23.63 4.55 -0.20
C ILE A 4 -22.37 5.25 -0.70
N THR A 5 -21.68 5.97 0.18
CA THR A 5 -20.55 6.81 -0.21
C THR A 5 -19.39 5.91 -0.66
N PRO A 6 -18.86 6.07 -1.90
CA PRO A 6 -17.82 5.19 -2.44
C PRO A 6 -16.53 5.20 -1.61
N HIS A 7 -16.24 6.31 -0.92
CA HIS A 7 -15.13 6.38 0.04
C HIS A 7 -15.31 5.45 1.24
N LEU A 8 -16.52 5.38 1.81
CA LEU A 8 -16.81 4.51 2.95
C LEU A 8 -16.73 3.02 2.57
N LEU A 9 -17.09 2.66 1.34
CA LEU A 9 -16.91 1.31 0.81
C LEU A 9 -15.43 0.93 0.66
N ASN A 10 -14.60 1.86 0.19
CA ASN A 10 -13.17 1.62 0.02
C ASN A 10 -12.48 1.51 1.38
N ASP A 11 -12.80 2.40 2.32
CA ASP A 11 -12.26 2.36 3.68
C ASP A 11 -12.64 1.08 4.41
N THR A 12 -13.89 0.62 4.29
CA THR A 12 -14.33 -0.65 4.89
C THR A 12 -13.64 -1.86 4.28
N LEU A 13 -13.39 -1.87 2.97
CA LEU A 13 -12.60 -2.92 2.31
C LEU A 13 -11.16 -2.94 2.84
N ASN A 14 -10.51 -1.78 2.95
CA ASN A 14 -9.14 -1.67 3.43
C ASN A 14 -9.02 -2.11 4.90
N ILE A 15 -9.98 -1.74 5.75
CA ILE A 15 -10.03 -2.17 7.16
C ILE A 15 -10.20 -3.69 7.27
N VAL A 16 -11.07 -4.31 6.46
CA VAL A 16 -11.29 -5.76 6.47
C VAL A 16 -10.08 -6.52 5.97
N ALA A 17 -9.44 -6.05 4.89
CA ALA A 17 -8.21 -6.63 4.37
C ALA A 17 -7.05 -6.54 5.39
N LEU A 18 -6.91 -5.39 6.05
CA LEU A 18 -5.93 -5.19 7.13
C LEU A 18 -6.21 -6.07 8.34
N ALA A 19 -7.48 -6.19 8.75
CA ALA A 19 -7.88 -7.04 9.88
C ALA A 19 -7.58 -8.52 9.59
N ARG A 20 -7.78 -8.97 8.35
CA ARG A 20 -7.40 -10.32 7.92
C ARG A 20 -5.88 -10.52 8.00
N GLU A 21 -5.10 -9.57 7.49
CA GLU A 21 -3.64 -9.66 7.53
C GLU A 21 -3.11 -9.66 8.97
N ALA A 22 -3.63 -8.78 9.82
CA ALA A 22 -3.32 -8.75 11.25
C ALA A 22 -3.69 -10.06 11.96
N ALA A 23 -4.80 -10.70 11.58
CA ALA A 23 -5.18 -12.02 12.10
C ALA A 23 -4.21 -13.13 11.65
N ARG A 24 -3.70 -13.09 10.41
CA ARG A 24 -2.69 -14.04 9.92
C ARG A 24 -1.35 -13.86 10.63
N VAL A 25 -0.88 -12.62 10.75
CA VAL A 25 0.39 -12.29 11.43
C VAL A 25 0.36 -12.67 12.91
N ARG A 26 -0.79 -12.54 13.57
CA ARG A 26 -0.99 -12.99 14.96
C ARG A 26 -1.18 -14.50 15.13
N GLY A 27 -1.10 -15.28 14.05
CA GLY A 27 -1.27 -16.74 14.08
C GLY A 27 -2.73 -17.20 14.25
N ASN A 28 -3.70 -16.29 14.14
CA ASN A 28 -5.13 -16.58 14.30
C ASN A 28 -5.78 -16.88 12.93
N GLN A 29 -5.36 -17.99 12.32
CA GLN A 29 -5.80 -18.40 10.96
C GLN A 29 -7.31 -18.57 10.83
N VAL A 30 -7.98 -19.07 11.89
CA VAL A 30 -9.43 -19.26 11.90
C VAL A 30 -10.19 -17.94 11.74
N GLN A 31 -9.66 -16.84 12.28
CA GLN A 31 -10.29 -15.53 12.06
C GLN A 31 -9.98 -14.97 10.68
N ALA A 32 -8.78 -15.19 10.14
CA ALA A 32 -8.44 -14.77 8.79
C ALA A 32 -9.32 -15.44 7.72
N GLU A 33 -9.62 -16.73 7.89
CA GLU A 33 -10.51 -17.47 6.98
C GLU A 33 -11.96 -16.96 7.04
N ARG A 34 -12.41 -16.45 8.18
CA ARG A 34 -13.75 -15.86 8.33
C ARG A 34 -13.87 -14.48 7.66
N PHE A 35 -12.77 -13.76 7.52
CA PHE A 35 -12.74 -12.48 6.80
C PHE A 35 -12.66 -12.63 5.28
N ALA A 36 -12.21 -13.79 4.77
CA ALA A 36 -12.12 -14.05 3.34
C ALA A 36 -13.45 -13.89 2.55
N PRO A 37 -14.59 -14.46 2.97
CA PRO A 37 -15.85 -14.28 2.23
C PRO A 37 -16.39 -12.84 2.29
N VAL A 38 -16.04 -12.09 3.35
CA VAL A 38 -16.48 -10.70 3.54
C VAL A 38 -15.68 -9.76 2.64
N GLU A 39 -14.37 -9.98 2.52
CA GLU A 39 -13.51 -9.25 1.60
C GLU A 39 -13.94 -9.45 0.15
N GLU A 40 -14.22 -10.69 -0.26
CA GLU A 40 -14.65 -10.99 -1.63
C GLU A 40 -15.98 -10.31 -1.98
N GLY A 41 -16.95 -10.33 -1.06
CA GLY A 41 -18.22 -9.62 -1.23
C GLY A 41 -18.04 -8.10 -1.35
N LEU A 42 -17.18 -7.51 -0.51
CA LEU A 42 -16.89 -6.07 -0.57
C LEU A 42 -16.14 -5.69 -1.86
N ARG A 43 -15.20 -6.53 -2.32
CA ARG A 43 -14.50 -6.33 -3.61
C ARG A 43 -15.48 -6.36 -4.77
N HIS A 44 -16.44 -7.28 -4.79
CA HIS A 44 -17.43 -7.38 -5.85
C HIS A 44 -18.37 -6.17 -5.88
N ILE A 45 -18.78 -5.65 -4.73
CA ILE A 45 -19.61 -4.44 -4.63
C ILE A 45 -18.81 -3.19 -5.06
N VAL A 46 -17.55 -3.07 -4.64
CA VAL A 46 -16.66 -1.97 -5.06
C VAL A 46 -16.41 -2.03 -6.57
N ALA A 47 -16.16 -3.22 -7.14
CA ALA A 47 -15.99 -3.40 -8.57
C ALA A 47 -17.27 -3.04 -9.36
N GLY A 48 -18.44 -3.47 -8.87
CA GLY A 48 -19.73 -3.09 -9.44
C GLY A 48 -20.02 -1.59 -9.37
N SER A 49 -19.63 -0.93 -8.28
CA SER A 49 -19.78 0.52 -8.14
C SER A 49 -18.88 1.31 -9.11
N ARG A 50 -17.62 0.90 -9.30
CA ARG A 50 -16.70 1.48 -10.30
C ARG A 50 -17.18 1.28 -11.74
N GLN A 51 -17.78 0.12 -12.04
CA GLN A 51 -18.37 -0.17 -13.36
C GLN A 51 -19.55 0.77 -13.68
N THR A 52 -20.24 1.28 -12.65
CA THR A 52 -21.38 2.19 -12.83
C THR A 52 -20.92 3.63 -13.11
N ASP A 53 -19.76 4.04 -12.61
CA ASP A 53 -19.12 5.32 -12.93
C ASP A 53 -18.38 5.30 -14.29
N ALA A 54 -17.97 4.12 -14.78
CA ALA A 54 -17.29 3.99 -16.08
C ALA A 54 -18.19 4.25 -17.31
N ASN A 55 -19.51 4.37 -17.12
CA ASN A 55 -20.47 4.61 -18.19
C ASN A 55 -21.12 6.02 -18.12
N ALA A 56 -20.64 6.89 -17.23
CA ALA A 56 -20.92 8.31 -17.33
C ALA A 56 -19.88 8.94 -18.27
N PRO A 57 -20.26 9.63 -19.35
CA PRO A 57 -19.29 10.39 -20.14
C PRO A 57 -18.67 11.45 -19.22
N VAL A 58 -17.40 11.23 -18.83
CA VAL A 58 -16.61 12.25 -18.16
C VAL A 58 -16.56 13.42 -19.13
N THR A 59 -17.32 14.47 -18.84
CA THR A 59 -17.45 15.64 -19.70
C THR A 59 -16.87 16.82 -18.94
N GLY A 60 -15.82 17.43 -19.48
CA GLY A 60 -15.09 18.53 -18.83
C GLY A 60 -13.59 18.26 -18.74
N VAL A 61 -12.86 19.21 -18.16
CA VAL A 61 -11.38 19.26 -18.11
C VAL A 61 -10.72 17.98 -17.58
N LEU A 62 -11.43 17.21 -16.73
CA LEU A 62 -10.97 15.92 -16.18
C LEU A 62 -11.00 14.75 -17.18
N ALA A 63 -11.69 14.91 -18.32
CA ALA A 63 -11.69 13.94 -19.42
C ALA A 63 -10.61 14.23 -20.46
N GLN A 64 -9.91 15.36 -20.34
CA GLN A 64 -8.85 15.71 -21.28
C GLN A 64 -7.70 14.73 -21.11
N ASN A 65 -7.22 14.23 -22.24
CA ASN A 65 -6.16 13.23 -22.34
C ASN A 65 -4.90 13.68 -21.58
N ASP A 66 -4.64 14.98 -21.58
CA ASP A 66 -3.50 15.60 -20.89
C ASP A 66 -3.62 15.47 -19.36
N PHE A 67 -4.82 15.62 -18.80
CA PHE A 67 -5.04 15.46 -17.36
C PHE A 67 -4.88 13.98 -16.94
N GLN A 68 -5.40 13.05 -17.75
CA GLN A 68 -5.20 11.62 -17.51
C GLN A 68 -3.73 11.20 -17.64
N THR A 69 -2.99 11.84 -18.55
CA THR A 69 -1.55 11.61 -18.72
C THR A 69 -0.75 12.15 -17.54
N LEU A 70 -1.08 13.35 -17.05
CA LEU A 70 -0.45 13.89 -15.84
C LEU A 70 -0.82 13.06 -14.60
N MET A 71 -2.06 12.60 -14.49
CA MET A 71 -2.49 11.73 -13.41
C MET A 71 -1.78 10.37 -13.46
N SER A 72 -1.63 9.74 -14.63
CA SER A 72 -0.92 8.46 -14.77
C SER A 72 0.57 8.59 -14.45
N LEU A 73 1.19 9.73 -14.76
CA LEU A 73 2.56 10.03 -14.36
C LEU A 73 2.69 10.13 -12.84
N THR A 74 1.78 10.86 -12.17
CA THR A 74 1.80 11.00 -10.70
C THR A 74 1.49 9.68 -9.96
N VAL A 75 0.60 8.84 -10.49
CA VAL A 75 0.29 7.52 -9.90
C VAL A 75 1.41 6.50 -10.15
N SER A 76 2.16 6.66 -11.26
CA SER A 76 3.31 5.82 -11.56
C SER A 76 4.55 6.17 -10.72
N GLU A 77 4.63 7.39 -10.16
CA GLU A 77 5.71 7.80 -9.25
C GLU A 77 5.59 7.18 -7.84
N ASP A 78 4.38 6.83 -7.39
CA ASP A 78 4.17 6.09 -6.12
C ASP A 78 4.25 4.57 -6.30
N SER A 79 4.25 4.11 -7.55
CA SER A 79 4.49 2.72 -7.93
C SER A 79 5.98 2.52 -8.25
N GLY A 80 6.84 2.92 -7.33
CA GLY A 80 8.26 2.58 -7.32
C GLY A 80 8.40 1.06 -7.28
N GLY A 81 8.46 0.45 -8.47
CA GLY A 81 8.78 -0.94 -8.71
C GLY A 81 10.20 -1.23 -8.25
N GLU A 82 10.38 -1.43 -6.96
CA GLU A 82 11.61 -1.91 -6.38
C GLU A 82 11.51 -3.44 -6.33
N SER A 83 12.12 -4.04 -7.35
CA SER A 83 12.45 -5.46 -7.41
C SER A 83 12.85 -5.95 -6.03
N SER A 84 12.29 -7.08 -5.59
CA SER A 84 12.63 -7.70 -4.29
C SER A 84 14.16 -7.88 -4.08
N GLN A 85 14.94 -7.96 -5.16
CA GLN A 85 16.40 -7.88 -5.13
C GLN A 85 16.94 -6.53 -4.62
N SER A 86 16.39 -5.40 -5.07
CA SER A 86 16.79 -4.07 -4.59
C SER A 86 16.49 -3.85 -3.11
N ALA A 87 15.41 -4.44 -2.57
CA ALA A 87 15.05 -4.29 -1.16
C ALA A 87 16.04 -5.01 -0.22
N ALA A 88 16.45 -6.23 -0.56
CA ALA A 88 17.46 -6.96 0.22
C ALA A 88 18.83 -6.27 0.18
N GLU A 89 19.24 -5.80 -1.00
CA GLU A 89 20.49 -5.07 -1.22
C GLU A 89 20.49 -3.73 -0.48
N ARG A 90 19.34 -3.02 -0.50
CA ARG A 90 19.13 -1.81 0.29
C ARG A 90 19.24 -2.06 1.79
N ASN A 91 18.66 -3.15 2.28
CA ASN A 91 18.74 -3.53 3.69
C ASN A 91 20.19 -3.81 4.12
N GLN A 92 20.97 -4.44 3.25
CA GLN A 92 22.40 -4.68 3.49
C GLN A 92 23.20 -3.37 3.53
N VAL A 93 22.88 -2.42 2.64
CA VAL A 93 23.49 -1.08 2.64
C VAL A 93 23.10 -0.29 3.90
N ILE A 94 21.83 -0.34 4.32
CA ILE A 94 21.35 0.28 5.57
C ILE A 94 22.08 -0.29 6.80
N GLN A 95 22.27 -1.61 6.85
CA GLN A 95 23.03 -2.26 7.92
C GLN A 95 24.50 -1.85 7.92
N ALA A 96 25.14 -1.78 6.75
CA ALA A 96 26.52 -1.32 6.63
C ALA A 96 26.69 0.15 7.07
N MET A 97 25.72 1.01 6.75
CA MET A 97 25.72 2.41 7.19
C MET A 97 25.54 2.55 8.70
N ALA A 98 24.64 1.76 9.30
CA ALA A 98 24.45 1.73 10.75
C ALA A 98 25.70 1.16 11.47
N ALA A 99 26.32 0.11 10.93
CA ALA A 99 27.58 -0.45 11.43
C ALA A 99 28.74 0.56 11.31
N GLY A 100 28.70 1.44 10.31
CA GLY A 100 29.61 2.58 10.16
C GLY A 100 29.34 3.74 11.12
N GLY A 101 28.37 3.63 12.03
CA GLY A 101 28.07 4.64 13.05
C GLY A 101 27.14 5.77 12.57
N MET A 102 26.52 5.64 11.40
CA MET A 102 25.55 6.62 10.90
C MET A 102 24.24 6.54 11.70
N ASN A 103 23.65 7.69 12.04
CA ASN A 103 22.41 7.75 12.82
C ASN A 103 21.19 7.37 11.96
N ASP A 104 20.23 6.65 12.52
CA ASP A 104 18.95 6.27 11.89
C ASP A 104 18.30 7.42 11.11
N MET A 105 18.31 8.65 11.65
CA MET A 105 17.75 9.83 10.99
C MET A 105 18.51 10.27 9.73
N GLN A 106 19.83 10.07 9.71
CA GLN A 106 20.68 10.38 8.55
C GLN A 106 20.50 9.31 7.48
N ILE A 107 20.44 8.05 7.88
CA ILE A 107 20.16 6.91 6.99
C ILE A 107 18.79 7.08 6.34
N ALA A 108 17.76 7.43 7.12
CA ALA A 108 16.41 7.65 6.62
C ALA A 108 16.36 8.73 5.53
N LYS A 109 17.07 9.85 5.73
CA LYS A 109 17.21 10.91 4.72
C LYS A 109 17.95 10.47 3.46
N GLN A 110 19.04 9.72 3.63
CA GLN A 110 19.85 9.24 2.51
C GLN A 110 19.09 8.20 1.66
N MET A 111 18.24 7.40 2.29
CA MET A 111 17.52 6.30 1.66
C MET A 111 16.09 6.65 1.25
N GLY A 112 15.62 7.88 1.53
CA GLY A 112 14.23 8.28 1.26
C GLY A 112 13.20 7.49 2.08
N MET A 113 13.62 6.91 3.21
CA MET A 113 12.79 6.08 4.07
C MET A 113 12.39 6.82 5.35
N THR A 114 11.38 6.33 6.06
CA THR A 114 11.04 6.81 7.40
C THR A 114 11.97 6.22 8.46
N ARG A 115 12.11 6.91 9.60
CA ARG A 115 12.92 6.43 10.73
C ARG A 115 12.44 5.08 11.24
N ASP A 116 11.14 4.83 11.19
CA ASP A 116 10.56 3.60 11.70
C ASP A 116 10.83 2.41 10.76
N GLU A 117 10.83 2.63 9.44
CA GLU A 117 11.25 1.62 8.46
C GLU A 117 12.72 1.23 8.65
N ILE A 118 13.63 2.19 8.84
CA ILE A 118 15.05 1.91 9.12
C ILE A 118 15.20 1.06 10.39
N ARG A 119 14.48 1.37 11.46
CA ARG A 119 14.50 0.56 12.69
C ARG A 119 14.03 -0.87 12.47
N ILE A 120 13.01 -1.05 11.65
CA ILE A 120 12.49 -2.39 11.33
C ILE A 120 13.56 -3.17 10.56
N VAL A 121 14.17 -2.56 9.55
CA VAL A 121 15.26 -3.18 8.75
C VAL A 121 16.45 -3.57 9.62
N LEU A 122 16.87 -2.69 10.53
CA LEU A 122 18.00 -2.97 11.42
C LEU A 122 17.70 -4.12 12.39
N ARG A 123 16.47 -4.21 12.92
CA ARG A 123 16.06 -5.32 13.81
C ARG A 123 16.00 -6.65 13.08
N VAL A 124 15.42 -6.66 11.88
CA VAL A 124 15.34 -7.87 11.04
C VAL A 124 16.74 -8.32 10.61
N GLY A 125 17.62 -7.37 10.28
CA GLY A 125 19.01 -7.63 9.93
C GLY A 125 19.88 -8.19 11.05
N SER A 126 19.61 -7.81 12.30
CA SER A 126 20.32 -8.32 13.48
C SER A 126 19.87 -9.70 13.96
N GLN A 127 18.84 -10.30 13.34
CA GLN A 127 18.25 -11.59 13.73
C GLN A 127 18.65 -12.78 12.83
N SER A 128 19.45 -12.54 11.80
CA SER A 128 20.14 -13.57 11.00
C SER A 128 21.59 -13.74 11.44
#